data_AF-A0A354X820-F1
#
_entry.id   AF-A0A354X820-F1
#
_cell.length_a   1.000
_cell.length_b   1.000
_cell.length_c   1.000
_cell.angle_alpha   90.00
_cell.angle_beta   90.00
_cell.angle_gamma   90.00
#
_symmetry.space_group_name_H-M   'P 1'
#
loop_
_entity.id
_entity.type
_entity.pdbx_description
1 polymer ?
#
loop_
_entity_poly.entity_id
_entity_poly.type
_entity_poly.pdbx_seq_one_letter_code
_entity_poly.pdbx_strand_id
1 'polypeptide(L)'
;AFHMDEYIGLKKDAPQGFGNFLKERLFGKVPFKSVHYMNGQASDISLECERYGVLLRDNPVDIVCLGIGENGHIAFNDPHVADFNDPQRVKAVELDLACRRQQVNDKCFTDI
;
A
#
# COMPACT_ATOMS: atom_id res chain seq x y z
N ALA A 1 -10.28 5.82 7.39
CA ALA A 1 -9.53 5.96 6.14
C ALA A 1 -8.45 4.89 6.07
N PHE A 2 -8.21 4.36 4.88
CA PHE A 2 -7.28 3.28 4.59
C PHE A 2 -6.37 3.72 3.44
N HIS A 3 -5.19 3.13 3.35
CA HIS A 3 -4.32 3.23 2.17
C HIS A 3 -4.14 1.83 1.58
N MET A 4 -3.79 1.75 0.30
CA MET A 4 -3.91 0.51 -0.46
C MET A 4 -2.71 -0.42 -0.29
N ASP A 5 -1.55 0.15 0.00
CA ASP A 5 -0.27 -0.53 0.00
C ASP A 5 0.74 0.20 0.89
N GLU A 6 1.83 -0.51 1.24
CA GLU A 6 2.98 0.03 1.95
C GLU A 6 4.22 -0.80 1.60
N TYR A 7 5.37 -0.15 1.59
CA TYR A 7 6.64 -0.84 1.39
C TYR A 7 7.09 -1.58 2.65
N ILE A 8 7.53 -2.82 2.47
CA ILE A 8 8.15 -3.62 3.53
C ILE A 8 9.61 -3.20 3.68
N GLY A 9 10.07 -2.99 4.92
CA GLY A 9 11.48 -2.79 5.24
C GLY A 9 12.01 -1.35 5.10
N LEU A 10 11.20 -0.38 4.67
CA LEU A 10 11.61 1.02 4.71
C LEU A 10 11.78 1.51 6.15
N LYS A 11 12.63 2.52 6.33
CA LYS A 11 12.71 3.25 7.61
C LYS A 11 11.37 3.92 7.91
N LYS A 12 11.02 4.00 9.19
CA LYS A 12 9.74 4.55 9.66
C LYS A 12 9.48 5.98 9.19
N ASP A 13 10.53 6.76 9.03
CA ASP A 13 10.51 8.17 8.61
C ASP A 13 10.86 8.35 7.12
N ALA A 14 10.98 7.26 6.35
CA ALA A 14 11.23 7.34 4.92
C ALA A 14 10.08 8.10 4.24
N PRO A 15 10.36 9.19 3.50
CA PRO A 15 9.33 9.97 2.83
C PRO A 15 8.60 9.17 1.73
N GLN A 16 9.24 8.12 1.21
CA GLN A 16 8.66 7.19 0.23
C GLN A 16 7.56 6.30 0.84
N GLY A 17 7.55 6.09 2.15
CA GLY A 17 6.53 5.27 2.81
C GLY A 17 5.15 5.87 2.57
N PHE A 18 4.21 5.09 2.03
CA PHE A 18 2.92 5.63 1.60
C PHE A 18 2.09 6.14 2.76
N GLY A 19 2.21 5.52 3.94
CA GLY A 19 1.65 6.06 5.17
C GLY A 19 2.17 7.47 5.50
N ASN A 20 3.47 7.71 5.34
CA ASN A 20 4.08 9.03 5.57
C ASN A 20 3.63 10.05 4.52
N PHE A 21 3.68 9.67 3.24
CA PHE A 21 3.23 10.50 2.13
C PHE A 21 1.78 10.95 2.31
N LEU A 22 0.86 10.02 2.61
CA LEU A 22 -0.56 10.34 2.81
C LEU A 22 -0.80 11.13 4.10
N LYS A 23 -0.03 10.87 5.17
CA LYS A 23 -0.08 11.68 6.39
C LYS A 23 0.27 13.14 6.12
N GLU A 24 1.35 13.41 5.38
CA GLU A 24 1.75 14.76 5.00
C GLU A 24 0.73 15.44 4.09
N ARG A 25 0.19 14.70 3.10
CA ARG A 25 -0.59 15.30 2.01
C ARG A 25 -2.09 15.36 2.27
N LEU A 26 -2.64 14.47 3.08
CA LEU A 26 -4.09 14.37 3.27
C LEU A 26 -4.50 14.05 4.71
N PHE A 27 -4.08 12.89 5.25
CA PHE A 27 -4.60 12.38 6.52
C PHE A 27 -4.24 13.27 7.73
N GLY A 28 -3.15 14.03 7.66
CA GLY A 28 -2.78 15.02 8.68
C GLY A 28 -3.41 16.40 8.49
N LYS A 29 -4.10 16.66 7.38
CA LYS A 29 -4.66 17.97 7.03
C LYS A 29 -6.18 18.05 7.15
N VAL A 30 -6.85 16.91 7.27
CA VAL A 30 -8.31 16.79 7.30
C VAL A 30 -8.72 15.94 8.51
N PRO A 31 -9.83 16.27 9.21
CA PRO A 31 -10.22 15.58 10.44
C PRO A 31 -10.89 14.22 10.17
N PHE A 32 -10.11 13.23 9.73
CA PHE A 32 -10.59 11.85 9.62
C PHE A 32 -10.91 11.27 11.01
N LYS A 33 -12.07 10.62 11.16
CA LYS A 33 -12.46 9.94 12.41
C LYS A 33 -11.45 8.86 12.81
N SER A 34 -10.95 8.11 11.84
CA SER A 34 -9.89 7.11 12.02
C SER A 34 -9.04 7.01 10.76
N VAL A 35 -7.76 6.69 10.94
CA VAL A 35 -6.82 6.36 9.87
C VAL A 35 -6.10 5.08 10.24
N HIS A 36 -6.17 4.08 9.37
CA HIS A 36 -5.58 2.77 9.59
C HIS A 36 -4.35 2.63 8.69
N TYR A 37 -3.17 2.65 9.29
CA TYR A 37 -1.91 2.46 8.58
C TYR A 37 -1.50 0.99 8.56
N MET A 38 -0.90 0.55 7.45
CA MET A 38 -0.14 -0.69 7.39
C MET A 38 1.23 -0.48 8.06
N ASN A 39 1.76 -1.52 8.69
CA ASN A 39 3.07 -1.52 9.32
C ASN A 39 4.06 -2.32 8.48
N GLY A 40 4.72 -1.67 7.51
CA GLY A 40 5.79 -2.27 6.71
C GLY A 40 7.05 -2.68 7.50
N GLN A 41 7.12 -2.37 8.80
CA GLN A 41 8.18 -2.79 9.72
C GLN A 41 7.73 -3.84 10.73
N ALA A 42 6.56 -4.47 10.54
CA ALA A 42 6.11 -5.53 11.43
C ALA A 42 7.11 -6.69 11.46
N SER A 43 7.32 -7.27 12.64
CA SER A 43 8.20 -8.44 12.80
C SER A 43 7.66 -9.68 12.08
N ASP A 44 6.34 -9.73 11.88
CA ASP A 44 5.65 -10.74 11.09
C ASP A 44 4.68 -10.02 10.14
N ILE A 45 5.04 -10.02 8.85
CA ILE A 45 4.26 -9.35 7.80
C ILE A 45 2.94 -10.09 7.54
N SER A 46 2.90 -11.42 7.71
CA SER A 46 1.68 -12.19 7.53
C SER A 46 0.63 -11.81 8.57
N LEU A 47 1.04 -11.65 9.84
CA LEU A 47 0.15 -11.16 10.90
C LEU A 47 -0.31 -9.72 10.66
N GLU A 48 0.54 -8.87 10.08
CA GLU A 48 0.16 -7.51 9.71
C GLU A 48 -0.87 -7.50 8.57
N CYS A 49 -0.70 -8.32 7.54
CA CYS A 49 -1.68 -8.51 6.48
C CYS A 49 -3.02 -9.02 7.03
N GLU A 50 -3.00 -9.99 7.95
CA GLU A 50 -4.21 -10.50 8.60
C GLU A 50 -4.91 -9.39 9.41
N ARG A 51 -4.16 -8.65 10.23
CA ARG A 51 -4.68 -7.51 11.00
C ARG A 51 -5.34 -6.47 10.10
N TYR A 52 -4.70 -6.09 8.99
CA TYR A 52 -5.26 -5.12 8.06
C TYR A 52 -6.48 -5.66 7.31
N GLY A 53 -6.46 -6.94 6.93
CA GLY A 53 -7.59 -7.63 6.31
C GLY A 53 -8.82 -7.71 7.22
N VAL A 54 -8.62 -7.93 8.52
CA VAL A 54 -9.67 -7.84 9.56
C VAL A 54 -10.27 -6.44 9.60
N LEU A 55 -9.44 -5.39 9.61
CA LEU A 55 -9.94 -4.01 9.62
C LEU A 55 -10.76 -3.68 8.38
N LEU A 56 -10.36 -4.12 7.19
CA LEU A 56 -11.11 -3.92 5.94
C LEU A 56 -12.43 -4.69 5.92
N ARG A 57 -12.49 -5.88 6.53
CA ARG A 57 -13.73 -6.64 6.66
C ARG A 57 -14.71 -5.95 7.61
N ASP A 58 -14.21 -5.46 8.74
CA ASP A 58 -15.01 -4.86 9.79
C ASP A 58 -15.39 -3.39 9.47
N ASN A 59 -14.75 -2.80 8.45
CA ASN A 59 -15.03 -1.46 7.92
C ASN A 59 -15.16 -1.53 6.38
N PRO A 60 -16.31 -1.97 5.85
CA PRO A 60 -16.53 -2.09 4.41
C PRO A 60 -16.23 -0.78 3.66
N VAL A 61 -15.69 -0.92 2.44
CA VAL A 61 -15.25 0.20 1.62
C VAL A 61 -16.40 0.76 0.81
N ASP A 62 -16.74 2.04 1.02
CA ASP A 62 -17.76 2.75 0.23
C ASP A 62 -17.17 3.45 -1.01
N ILE A 63 -15.96 4.00 -0.88
CA ILE A 63 -15.29 4.79 -1.92
C ILE A 63 -13.80 4.44 -1.95
N VAL A 64 -13.25 4.29 -3.14
CA VAL A 64 -11.82 4.16 -3.40
C VAL A 64 -11.38 5.24 -4.40
N CYS A 65 -10.31 5.94 -4.03
CA CYS A 65 -9.56 6.82 -4.92
C CYS A 65 -8.25 6.11 -5.25
N LEU A 66 -8.07 5.69 -6.50
CA LEU A 66 -6.89 4.97 -6.95
C LEU A 66 -6.32 5.57 -8.24
N GLY A 67 -5.04 5.30 -8.48
CA GLY A 67 -4.39 5.46 -9.76
C GLY A 67 -4.29 4.11 -10.50
N ILE A 68 -3.98 4.18 -11.79
CA ILE A 68 -3.71 3.00 -12.63
C ILE A 68 -2.27 3.15 -13.14
N GLY A 69 -1.44 2.13 -12.92
CA GLY A 69 -0.06 2.09 -13.40
C GLY A 69 0.04 1.88 -14.91
N GLU A 70 1.24 2.07 -15.48
CA GLU A 70 1.46 1.93 -16.92
C GLU A 70 1.18 0.52 -17.46
N ASN A 71 1.40 -0.51 -16.63
CA ASN A 71 1.07 -1.90 -16.95
C ASN A 71 -0.38 -2.29 -16.57
N GLY A 72 -1.20 -1.32 -16.14
CA GLY A 72 -2.58 -1.55 -15.70
C GLY A 72 -2.75 -2.02 -14.26
N HIS A 73 -1.67 -2.07 -13.46
CA HIS A 73 -1.78 -2.43 -12.04
C HIS A 73 -2.61 -1.41 -11.25
N ILE A 74 -3.19 -1.90 -10.16
CA ILE A 74 -3.85 -1.09 -9.12
C ILE A 74 -3.14 -1.38 -7.81
N ALA A 75 -2.65 -0.33 -7.12
CA ALA A 75 -1.77 -0.51 -5.96
C ALA A 75 -0.59 -1.45 -6.34
N PHE A 76 -0.18 -2.35 -5.46
CA PHE A 76 0.80 -3.39 -5.79
C PHE A 76 0.22 -4.66 -6.42
N ASN A 77 -1.01 -4.62 -6.97
CA ASN A 77 -1.60 -5.75 -7.69
C ASN A 77 -1.16 -5.74 -9.16
N ASP A 78 0.07 -6.18 -9.40
CA ASP A 78 0.57 -6.36 -10.76
C ASP A 78 -0.25 -7.39 -11.55
N PRO A 79 -0.41 -7.26 -12.88
CA PRO A 79 -1.30 -8.12 -13.66
C PRO A 79 -1.06 -9.61 -13.51
N HIS A 80 0.18 -10.03 -13.27
CA HIS A 80 0.57 -11.43 -13.15
C HIS A 80 0.35 -12.02 -11.74
N VAL A 81 0.15 -11.18 -10.71
CA VAL A 81 -0.13 -11.61 -9.32
C VAL A 81 -1.57 -11.36 -8.89
N ALA A 82 -2.32 -10.58 -9.68
CA ALA A 82 -3.72 -10.25 -9.42
C ALA A 82 -4.62 -11.48 -9.61
N ASP A 83 -5.33 -11.87 -8.55
CA ASP A 83 -6.33 -12.94 -8.57
C ASP A 83 -7.62 -12.42 -7.94
N PHE A 84 -8.70 -12.40 -8.73
CA PHE A 84 -10.01 -11.96 -8.27
C PHE A 84 -10.67 -12.95 -7.31
N ASN A 85 -10.18 -14.19 -7.24
CA ASN A 85 -10.65 -15.22 -6.32
C ASN A 85 -9.71 -15.42 -5.12
N ASP A 86 -8.76 -14.49 -4.91
CA ASP A 86 -7.82 -14.58 -3.79
C ASP A 86 -8.59 -14.60 -2.45
N PRO A 87 -8.40 -15.63 -1.61
CA PRO A 87 -9.05 -15.67 -0.30
C PRO A 87 -8.50 -14.61 0.66
N GLN A 88 -7.32 -14.04 0.40
CA GLN A 88 -6.69 -13.01 1.22
C GLN A 88 -7.05 -11.61 0.72
N ARG A 89 -7.59 -10.78 1.62
CA ARG A 89 -7.88 -9.36 1.32
C ARG A 89 -6.61 -8.52 1.18
N VAL A 90 -5.52 -8.94 1.83
CA VAL A 90 -4.23 -8.26 1.89
C VAL A 90 -3.16 -9.33 1.93
N LYS A 91 -2.10 -9.19 1.12
CA LYS A 91 -0.98 -10.12 1.07
C LYS A 91 0.32 -9.38 0.77
N ALA A 92 1.43 -9.94 1.21
CA ALA A 92 2.74 -9.51 0.74
C ALA A 92 2.92 -9.95 -0.72
N VAL A 93 3.47 -9.07 -1.54
CA VAL A 93 3.76 -9.33 -2.95
C VAL A 93 5.17 -8.86 -3.27
N GLU A 94 5.79 -9.51 -4.24
CA GLU A 94 6.99 -8.97 -4.88
C GLU A 94 6.57 -8.06 -6.03
N LEU A 95 7.15 -6.86 -6.08
CA LEU A 95 6.86 -5.89 -7.14
C LEU A 95 7.55 -6.31 -8.43
N ASP A 96 6.85 -6.18 -9.56
CA ASP A 96 7.47 -6.35 -10.88
C ASP A 96 8.65 -5.37 -11.05
N LEU A 97 9.65 -5.80 -11.80
CA LEU A 97 10.79 -4.98 -12.17
C LEU A 97 10.35 -3.71 -12.92
N ALA A 98 9.30 -3.79 -13.74
CA ALA A 98 8.72 -2.62 -14.40
C ALA A 98 8.21 -1.59 -13.39
N CYS A 99 7.50 -2.03 -12.35
CA CYS A 99 6.99 -1.16 -11.28
C CYS A 99 8.12 -0.54 -10.46
N ARG A 100 9.15 -1.32 -10.11
CA ARG A 100 10.35 -0.78 -9.43
C ARG A 100 11.06 0.29 -10.27
N ARG A 101 11.21 0.04 -11.58
CA ARG A 101 11.80 1.03 -12.51
C ARG A 101 10.98 2.31 -12.59
N GLN A 102 9.65 2.20 -12.62
CA GLN A 102 8.77 3.36 -12.63
C GLN A 102 9.00 4.24 -11.40
N GLN A 103 9.11 3.64 -10.21
CA GLN A 103 9.38 4.38 -8.96
C GLN A 103 10.73 5.13 -8.96
N VAL A 104 11.74 4.60 -9.66
CA VAL A 104 13.02 5.30 -9.88
C VAL A 104 12.86 6.45 -10.88
N ASN A 105 12.14 6.22 -11.99
CA ASN A 105 11.88 7.27 -12.99
C ASN A 105 11.10 8.45 -12.41
N ASP A 106 10.15 8.16 -11.52
CA ASP A 106 9.35 9.14 -10.78
C ASP A 106 10.14 9.81 -9.63
N LYS A 107 11.41 9.43 -9.43
CA LYS A 107 12.33 9.94 -8.41
C LYS A 107 11.88 9.66 -6.98
N CYS A 108 11.06 8.64 -6.76
CA CYS A 108 10.73 8.14 -5.44
C CYS A 108 11.96 7.44 -4.81
N PHE A 109 12.69 6.68 -5.61
CA PHE A 109 13.91 5.96 -5.20
C PHE A 109 15.11 6.31 -6.09
N THR A 110 16.32 6.13 -5.56
CA THR A 110 17.58 6.40 -6.28
C THR A 110 17.99 5.29 -7.23
N ASP A 111 17.52 4.07 -6.97
CA ASP A 111 17.90 2.82 -7.62
C ASP A 111 16.81 1.75 -7.40
N ILE A 112 16.89 0.66 -8.17
CA ILE A 112 15.89 -0.41 -8.23
C ILE A 112 15.87 -1.24 -6.96
#